data_AF-A0A820PB36-F1
#
_entry.id   AF-A0A820PB36-F1
#
_cell.length_a   1.000
_cell.length_b   1.000
_cell.length_c   1.000
_cell.angle_alpha   90.00
_cell.angle_beta   90.00
_cell.angle_gamma   90.00
#
_symmetry.space_group_name_H-M   'P 1'
#
loop_
_entity.id
_entity.type
_entity.pdbx_description
1 polymer ?
#
loop_
_entity_poly.entity_id
_entity_poly.type
_entity_poly.pdbx_seq_one_letter_code
_entity_poly.pdbx_strand_id
1 'polypeptide(L)'
;KLGREENEFVIASDADVDAKLELLFTIKKSCHDLLRIMDRYQTNVLILSHEETDMARFLKDYAQADKNRAGKIMASVSKVLAFTAQQRLSLRQPLLRLHNEIETFRLRAVTDTFATVKRMETARTEYRGSILWLKDASAQLDPEKQLEKFRRVQSQVKVAK
;
A
#
# COMPACT_ATOMS: atom_id res chain seq x y z
N LYS A 1 31.46 -22.25 -21.09
CA LYS A 1 31.88 -20.91 -20.62
C LYS A 1 30.65 -20.00 -20.60
N LEU A 2 29.86 -20.07 -19.53
CA LEU A 2 28.70 -19.19 -19.29
C LEU A 2 29.22 -18.00 -18.49
N GLY A 3 29.52 -16.92 -19.21
CA GLY A 3 30.17 -15.74 -18.66
C GLY A 3 30.36 -14.75 -19.79
N ARG A 4 29.23 -14.27 -20.33
CA ARG A 4 29.22 -13.07 -21.16
C ARG A 4 28.66 -11.99 -20.26
N GLU A 5 29.51 -11.05 -19.88
CA GLU A 5 29.16 -9.85 -19.12
C GLU A 5 27.86 -9.27 -19.67
N GLU A 6 26.80 -9.31 -18.86
CA GLU A 6 25.64 -8.50 -19.13
C GLU A 6 26.09 -7.03 -19.13
N ASN A 7 25.59 -6.24 -20.06
CA ASN A 7 25.98 -4.84 -20.18
C ASN A 7 25.75 -4.15 -18.83
N GLU A 8 26.79 -3.59 -18.23
CA GLU A 8 26.76 -3.00 -16.87
C GLU A 8 25.65 -1.92 -16.74
N PHE A 9 25.37 -1.21 -17.84
CA PHE A 9 24.28 -0.25 -17.97
C PHE A 9 22.88 -0.87 -17.85
N VAL A 10 22.69 -2.11 -18.32
CA VAL A 10 21.43 -2.85 -18.19
C VAL A 10 21.24 -3.25 -16.72
N ILE A 11 22.29 -3.74 -16.06
CA ILE A 11 22.25 -4.15 -14.64
C ILE A 11 21.92 -2.95 -13.74
N ALA A 12 22.60 -1.81 -13.95
CA ALA A 12 22.35 -0.60 -13.16
C ALA A 12 20.95 -0.03 -13.38
N SER A 13 20.47 -0.03 -14.63
CA SER A 13 19.09 0.38 -14.94
C SER A 13 18.06 -0.56 -14.33
N ASP A 14 18.34 -1.86 -14.30
CA ASP A 14 17.46 -2.88 -13.74
C ASP A 14 17.30 -2.70 -12.22
N ALA A 15 18.41 -2.46 -11.52
CA ALA A 15 18.41 -2.26 -10.07
C ALA A 15 17.57 -1.04 -9.65
N ASP A 16 17.64 0.08 -10.39
CA ASP A 16 16.81 1.26 -10.10
C ASP A 16 15.31 1.01 -10.33
N VAL A 17 14.97 0.27 -11.39
CA VAL A 17 13.58 -0.13 -11.65
C VAL A 17 13.08 -1.06 -10.55
N ASP A 18 13.84 -2.09 -10.19
CA ASP A 18 13.46 -3.08 -9.19
C ASP A 18 13.26 -2.43 -7.80
N ALA A 19 14.13 -1.48 -7.41
CA ALA A 19 13.95 -0.71 -6.19
C ALA A 19 12.64 0.11 -6.18
N LYS A 20 12.25 0.69 -7.32
CA LYS A 20 10.97 1.41 -7.46
C LYS A 20 9.77 0.47 -7.42
N LEU A 21 9.90 -0.75 -7.95
CA LEU A 21 8.86 -1.79 -7.86
C LEU A 21 8.65 -2.23 -6.41
N GLU A 22 9.73 -2.45 -5.66
CA GLU A 22 9.67 -2.78 -4.24
C GLU A 22 9.02 -1.67 -3.42
N LEU A 23 9.35 -0.42 -3.72
CA LEU A 23 8.71 0.74 -3.10
C LEU A 23 7.21 0.75 -3.36
N LEU A 24 6.78 0.53 -4.61
CA LEU A 24 5.36 0.49 -4.97
C LEU A 24 4.62 -0.64 -4.26
N PHE A 25 5.25 -1.82 -4.12
CA PHE A 25 4.69 -2.93 -3.35
C PHE A 25 4.55 -2.58 -1.86
N THR A 26 5.58 -1.92 -1.30
CA THR A 26 5.57 -1.45 0.08
C THR A 26 4.46 -0.44 0.34
N ILE A 27 4.24 0.50 -0.59
CA ILE A 27 3.13 1.47 -0.53
C ILE A 27 1.79 0.74 -0.53
N LYS A 28 1.59 -0.22 -1.44
CA LYS A 28 0.33 -0.98 -1.48
C LYS A 28 0.06 -1.72 -0.18
N LYS A 29 1.08 -2.36 0.38
CA LYS A 29 1.00 -3.10 1.64
C LYS A 29 0.69 -2.16 2.80
N SER A 30 1.41 -1.04 2.90
CA SER A 30 1.21 -0.07 3.99
C SER A 30 -0.18 0.55 3.95
N CYS A 31 -0.73 0.87 2.77
CA CYS A 31 -2.12 1.33 2.65
C CYS A 31 -3.12 0.29 3.18
N HIS A 32 -2.93 -1.00 2.86
CA HIS A 32 -3.79 -2.07 3.36
C HIS A 32 -3.70 -2.22 4.88
N ASP A 33 -2.48 -2.21 5.42
CA ASP A 33 -2.24 -2.30 6.86
C ASP A 33 -2.84 -1.11 7.61
N LEU A 34 -2.73 0.11 7.06
CA LEU A 34 -3.35 1.32 7.61
C LEU A 34 -4.87 1.18 7.69
N LEU A 35 -5.54 0.76 6.62
CA LEU A 35 -7.00 0.54 6.62
C LEU A 35 -7.41 -0.42 7.74
N ARG A 36 -6.73 -1.57 7.85
CA ARG A 36 -7.01 -2.57 8.90
C ARG A 36 -6.80 -2.01 10.31
N ILE A 37 -5.74 -1.23 10.53
CA ILE A 37 -5.48 -0.59 11.82
C ILE A 37 -6.57 0.42 12.15
N MET A 38 -7.03 1.19 11.16
CA MET A 38 -8.08 2.18 11.33
C MET A 38 -9.43 1.55 11.68
N ASP A 39 -9.80 0.44 11.03
CA ASP A 39 -11.03 -0.30 11.37
C ASP A 39 -11.02 -0.79 12.82
N ARG A 40 -9.89 -1.36 13.25
CA ARG A 40 -9.70 -1.78 14.63
C ARG A 40 -9.74 -0.58 15.59
N TYR A 41 -9.12 0.53 15.22
CA TYR A 41 -9.14 1.73 16.04
C TYR A 41 -10.55 2.31 16.18
N GLN A 42 -11.33 2.37 15.11
CA GLN A 42 -12.74 2.80 15.17
C GLN A 42 -13.57 1.92 16.11
N THR A 43 -13.39 0.60 16.01
CA THR A 43 -14.07 -0.37 16.88
C THR A 43 -13.70 -0.16 18.34
N ASN A 44 -12.41 -0.04 18.64
CA ASN A 44 -11.91 0.15 19.99
C ASN A 44 -12.37 1.49 20.60
N VAL A 45 -12.34 2.57 19.82
CA VAL A 45 -12.83 3.89 20.25
C VAL A 45 -14.31 3.82 20.59
N LEU A 46 -15.13 3.12 19.79
CA LEU A 46 -16.55 2.97 20.05
C LEU A 46 -16.82 2.19 21.35
N ILE A 47 -16.16 1.05 21.52
CA ILE A 47 -16.29 0.22 22.73
C ILE A 47 -15.87 1.01 23.97
N LEU A 48 -14.69 1.65 23.92
CA LEU A 48 -14.18 2.44 25.04
C LEU A 48 -15.12 3.60 25.41
N SER A 49 -15.66 4.30 24.41
CA SER A 49 -16.67 5.34 24.65
C SER A 49 -17.93 4.79 25.31
N HIS A 50 -18.37 3.59 24.94
CA HIS A 50 -19.54 2.95 25.55
C HIS A 50 -19.29 2.61 27.03
N GLU A 51 -18.18 1.92 27.31
CA GLU A 51 -17.77 1.55 28.67
C GLU A 51 -17.60 2.78 29.58
N GLU A 52 -16.97 3.85 29.07
CA GLU A 52 -16.84 5.10 29.83
C GLU A 52 -18.19 5.77 30.09
N THR A 53 -19.12 5.70 29.13
CA THR A 53 -20.46 6.27 29.31
C THR A 53 -21.24 5.47 30.35
N ASP A 54 -21.13 4.15 30.36
CA ASP A 54 -21.78 3.28 31.34
C ASP A 54 -21.22 3.53 32.75
N MET A 55 -19.89 3.63 32.89
CA MET A 55 -19.25 4.01 34.15
C MET A 55 -19.65 5.42 34.60
N ALA A 56 -19.77 6.37 33.66
CA ALA A 56 -20.25 7.71 33.97
C ALA A 56 -21.67 7.70 34.54
N ARG A 57 -22.58 6.89 33.98
CA ARG A 57 -23.95 6.73 34.50
C ARG A 57 -23.94 6.08 35.88
N PHE A 58 -23.19 4.98 36.04
CA PHE A 58 -23.03 4.30 37.32
C PHE A 58 -22.59 5.27 38.43
N LEU A 59 -21.52 6.03 38.21
CA LEU A 59 -21.03 6.98 39.21
C LEU A 59 -22.03 8.13 39.47
N LYS A 60 -22.80 8.54 38.46
CA LYS A 60 -23.84 9.56 38.63
C LYS A 60 -24.93 9.08 39.58
N ASP A 61 -25.36 7.83 39.47
CA ASP A 61 -26.44 7.26 40.27
C ASP A 61 -26.01 7.12 41.74
N TYR A 62 -24.79 6.62 41.99
CA TYR A 62 -24.25 6.57 43.36
C TYR A 62 -23.98 7.95 43.96
N ALA A 63 -23.55 8.91 43.15
CA ALA A 63 -23.39 10.29 43.60
C ALA A 63 -24.72 10.96 44.00
N GLN A 64 -25.86 10.49 43.46
CA GLN A 64 -27.17 10.98 43.88
C GLN A 64 -27.57 10.42 45.25
N ALA A 65 -27.25 9.15 45.52
CA ALA A 65 -27.51 8.49 46.79
C ALA A 65 -26.58 8.96 47.92
N ASP A 66 -25.30 9.20 47.62
CA ASP A 66 -24.30 9.61 48.62
C ASP A 66 -24.09 11.14 48.64
N LYS A 67 -24.43 11.80 49.75
CA LYS A 67 -24.29 13.26 49.92
C LYS A 67 -22.97 13.68 50.58
N ASN A 68 -22.10 12.74 50.94
CA ASN A 68 -20.81 13.03 51.55
C ASN A 68 -19.77 13.51 50.49
N ARG A 69 -18.50 13.61 50.91
CA ARG A 69 -17.39 14.00 50.02
C ARG A 69 -17.17 13.00 48.87
N ALA A 70 -17.33 11.71 49.09
CA ALA A 70 -17.20 10.68 48.07
C ALA A 70 -18.25 10.85 46.97
N GLY A 71 -19.51 11.13 47.32
CA GLY A 71 -20.56 11.42 46.33
C GLY A 71 -20.24 12.63 45.45
N LYS A 72 -19.67 13.71 46.02
CA LYS A 72 -19.17 14.86 45.23
C LYS A 72 -18.05 14.47 44.26
N ILE A 73 -17.14 13.61 44.69
CA ILE A 73 -16.05 13.09 43.83
C ILE A 73 -16.65 12.24 42.70
N MET A 74 -17.56 11.31 43.01
CA MET A 74 -18.24 10.47 42.02
C MET A 74 -18.97 11.31 40.96
N ALA A 75 -19.69 12.37 41.36
CA ALA A 75 -20.34 13.29 40.42
C ALA A 75 -19.33 14.01 39.49
N SER A 76 -18.17 14.39 40.02
CA SER A 76 -17.10 15.01 39.23
C SER A 76 -16.53 14.03 38.21
N VAL A 77 -16.18 12.82 38.65
CA VAL A 77 -15.63 11.76 37.78
C VAL A 77 -16.64 11.37 36.71
N SER A 78 -17.92 11.25 37.06
CA SER A 78 -19.02 11.00 36.10
C SER A 78 -19.03 12.03 34.97
N LYS A 79 -18.96 13.33 35.29
CA LYS A 79 -18.91 14.39 34.28
C LYS A 79 -17.69 14.29 33.38
N VAL A 80 -16.52 14.01 33.97
CA VAL A 80 -15.27 13.84 33.21
C VAL A 80 -15.37 12.65 32.26
N LEU A 81 -15.81 11.48 32.73
CA LEU A 81 -15.97 10.29 31.90
C LEU A 81 -16.97 10.50 30.74
N ALA A 82 -18.12 11.11 31.02
CA ALA A 82 -19.10 11.44 29.98
C ALA A 82 -18.52 12.40 28.93
N PHE A 83 -17.75 13.41 29.37
CA PHE A 83 -17.09 14.34 28.46
C PHE A 83 -16.03 13.64 27.60
N THR A 84 -15.17 12.82 28.20
CA THR A 84 -14.10 12.12 27.48
C THR A 84 -14.64 11.06 26.52
N ALA A 85 -15.75 10.39 26.88
CA ALA A 85 -16.45 9.46 26.01
C ALA A 85 -16.97 10.17 24.74
N GLN A 86 -17.56 11.35 24.91
CA GLN A 86 -18.04 12.18 23.80
C GLN A 86 -16.89 12.69 22.91
N GLN A 87 -15.77 13.12 23.50
CA GLN A 87 -14.59 13.53 22.75
C GLN A 87 -14.00 12.37 21.94
N ARG A 88 -14.01 11.14 22.47
CA ARG A 88 -13.61 9.96 21.70
C ARG A 88 -14.55 9.68 20.52
N LEU A 89 -15.87 9.81 20.72
CA LEU A 89 -16.83 9.63 19.63
C LEU A 89 -16.66 10.68 18.52
N SER A 90 -16.23 11.89 18.85
CA SER A 90 -15.98 12.94 17.84
C SER A 90 -14.84 12.56 16.89
N LEU A 91 -13.91 11.70 17.31
CA LEU A 91 -12.82 11.18 16.47
C LEU A 91 -13.31 10.23 15.37
N ARG A 92 -14.51 9.64 15.48
CA ARG A 92 -15.00 8.67 14.49
C ARG A 92 -15.16 9.27 13.10
N GLN A 93 -15.64 10.51 13.02
CA GLN A 93 -15.83 11.20 11.73
C GLN A 93 -14.51 11.47 10.99
N PRO A 94 -13.49 12.10 11.59
CA PRO A 94 -12.20 12.28 10.91
C PRO A 94 -11.52 10.93 10.60
N LEU A 95 -11.66 9.90 11.44
CA LEU A 95 -11.13 8.56 11.14
C LEU A 95 -11.82 7.93 9.93
N LEU A 96 -13.14 8.03 9.82
CA LEU A 96 -13.88 7.52 8.65
C LEU A 96 -13.48 8.25 7.37
N ARG A 97 -13.30 9.58 7.44
CA ARG A 97 -12.83 10.35 6.29
C ARG A 97 -11.46 9.88 5.82
N LEU A 98 -10.49 9.79 6.74
CA LEU A 98 -9.15 9.32 6.43
C LEU A 98 -9.15 7.88 5.89
N HIS A 99 -10.02 7.01 6.42
CA HIS A 99 -10.17 5.65 5.92
C HIS A 99 -10.57 5.65 4.44
N ASN A 100 -11.60 6.41 4.10
CA ASN A 100 -12.11 6.51 2.72
C ASN A 100 -11.08 7.13 1.76
N GLU A 101 -10.29 8.11 2.23
CA GLU A 101 -9.21 8.71 1.45
C GLU A 101 -8.11 7.68 1.15
N ILE A 102 -7.66 6.91 2.15
CA ILE A 102 -6.65 5.86 1.95
C ILE A 102 -7.19 4.74 1.06
N GLU A 103 -8.45 4.35 1.23
CA GLU A 103 -9.09 3.34 0.41
C GLU A 103 -9.18 3.78 -1.05
N THR A 104 -9.59 5.03 -1.29
CA THR A 104 -9.64 5.60 -2.63
C THR A 104 -8.25 5.67 -3.25
N PHE A 105 -7.24 6.13 -2.51
CA PHE A 105 -5.85 6.17 -2.97
C PHE A 105 -5.35 4.76 -3.37
N ARG A 106 -5.62 3.75 -2.54
CA ARG A 106 -5.23 2.36 -2.79
C ARG A 106 -5.94 1.76 -4.01
N LEU A 107 -7.26 1.93 -4.10
CA LEU A 107 -8.08 1.35 -5.18
C LEU A 107 -7.92 2.07 -6.51
N ARG A 108 -7.58 3.36 -6.50
CA ARG A 108 -7.39 4.17 -7.70
C ARG A 108 -5.91 4.32 -8.03
N ALA A 109 -5.21 5.21 -7.33
CA ALA A 109 -3.85 5.62 -7.68
C ALA A 109 -2.86 4.45 -7.64
N VAL A 110 -2.84 3.67 -6.55
CA VAL A 110 -1.91 2.55 -6.41
C VAL A 110 -2.21 1.46 -7.44
N THR A 111 -3.48 1.12 -7.63
CA THR A 111 -3.90 0.06 -8.56
C THR A 111 -3.62 0.44 -10.02
N ASP A 112 -3.89 1.69 -10.42
CA ASP A 112 -3.58 2.20 -11.75
C ASP A 112 -2.07 2.21 -12.04
N THR A 113 -1.28 2.67 -11.06
CA THR A 113 0.19 2.64 -11.15
C THR A 113 0.70 1.20 -11.33
N PHE A 114 0.15 0.25 -10.55
CA PHE A 114 0.48 -1.18 -10.70
C PHE A 114 0.14 -1.72 -12.09
N ALA A 115 -1.01 -1.35 -12.66
CA ALA A 115 -1.40 -1.79 -14.00
C ALA A 115 -0.43 -1.26 -15.08
N THR A 116 -0.01 0.00 -14.95
CA THR A 116 0.97 0.60 -15.86
C THR A 116 2.35 -0.03 -15.71
N VAL A 117 2.81 -0.24 -14.49
CA VAL A 117 4.06 -0.93 -14.19
C VAL A 117 4.07 -2.37 -14.73
N LYS A 118 2.96 -3.11 -14.61
CA LYS A 118 2.86 -4.47 -15.14
C LYS A 118 3.01 -4.51 -16.66
N ARG A 119 2.45 -3.53 -17.37
CA ARG A 119 2.63 -3.38 -18.83
C ARG A 119 4.09 -3.08 -19.17
N MET A 120 4.72 -2.18 -18.42
CA MET A 120 6.14 -1.86 -18.57
C MET A 120 7.04 -3.09 -18.36
N GLU A 121 6.83 -3.87 -17.29
CA GLU A 121 7.59 -5.10 -17.02
C GLU A 121 7.42 -6.16 -18.11
N THR A 122 6.22 -6.26 -18.69
CA THR A 122 5.94 -7.15 -19.82
C THR A 122 6.74 -6.71 -21.06
N ALA A 123 6.66 -5.42 -21.43
CA ALA A 123 7.39 -4.87 -22.56
C ALA A 123 8.92 -4.98 -22.37
N ARG A 124 9.42 -4.73 -21.16
CA ARG A 124 10.84 -4.90 -20.78
C ARG A 124 11.28 -6.35 -21.01
N THR A 125 10.47 -7.32 -20.56
CA THR A 125 10.76 -8.75 -20.73
C THR A 125 10.78 -9.15 -22.21
N GLU A 126 9.80 -8.71 -23.00
CA GLU A 126 9.72 -8.97 -24.45
C GLU A 126 10.89 -8.36 -25.22
N TYR A 127 11.28 -7.12 -24.88
CA TYR A 127 12.42 -6.44 -25.46
C TYR A 127 13.73 -7.18 -25.17
N ARG A 128 13.95 -7.59 -23.91
CA ARG A 128 15.12 -8.39 -23.52
C ARG A 128 15.16 -9.73 -24.23
N GLY A 129 14.04 -10.44 -24.33
CA GLY A 129 13.93 -11.68 -25.08
C GLY A 129 14.32 -11.50 -26.55
N SER A 130 13.88 -10.40 -27.17
CA SER A 130 14.20 -10.06 -28.56
C SER A 130 15.69 -9.73 -28.75
N ILE A 131 16.32 -8.99 -27.83
CA ILE A 131 17.77 -8.73 -27.85
C ILE A 131 18.57 -10.03 -27.69
N LEU A 132 18.19 -10.88 -26.74
CA LEU A 132 18.87 -12.15 -26.50
C LEU A 132 18.81 -13.03 -27.75
N TRP A 133 17.63 -13.09 -28.38
CA TRP A 133 17.44 -13.83 -29.62
C TRP A 133 18.25 -13.24 -30.77
N LEU A 134 18.34 -11.91 -30.89
CA LEU A 134 19.18 -11.24 -31.90
C LEU A 134 20.65 -11.58 -31.70
N LYS A 135 21.13 -11.60 -30.45
CA LYS A 135 22.52 -11.93 -30.11
C LYS A 135 22.85 -13.38 -30.46
N ASP A 136 21.93 -14.32 -30.22
CA ASP A 136 22.10 -15.73 -30.57
C ASP A 136 22.09 -15.94 -32.10
N ALA A 137 21.11 -15.35 -32.79
CA ALA A 137 21.03 -15.37 -34.25
C ALA A 137 22.26 -14.74 -34.91
N SER A 138 22.83 -13.68 -34.31
CA SER A 138 24.08 -13.05 -34.78
C SER A 138 25.30 -13.96 -34.60
N ALA A 139 25.33 -14.78 -33.56
CA ALA A 139 26.48 -15.60 -33.21
C ALA A 139 26.54 -16.92 -34.01
N GLN A 140 25.39 -17.38 -34.51
CA GLN A 140 25.26 -18.59 -35.34
C GLN A 140 25.18 -18.28 -36.85
N LEU A 141 25.57 -17.06 -37.26
CA LEU A 141 25.34 -16.58 -38.62
C LEU A 141 26.30 -17.24 -39.62
N ASP A 142 25.80 -18.25 -40.33
CA ASP A 142 26.39 -18.72 -41.59
C ASP A 142 26.03 -17.70 -42.71
N PRO A 143 27.01 -17.02 -43.35
CA PRO A 143 26.79 -15.80 -44.16
C PRO A 143 25.78 -15.94 -45.31
N GLU A 144 25.57 -17.14 -45.83
CA GLU A 144 24.68 -17.38 -46.97
C GLU A 144 23.25 -17.82 -46.59
N LYS A 145 23.00 -18.29 -45.36
CA LYS A 145 21.72 -18.96 -45.02
C LYS A 145 20.87 -18.34 -43.90
N GLN A 146 21.38 -17.39 -43.11
CA GLN A 146 20.68 -16.88 -41.92
C GLN A 146 20.34 -15.37 -41.96
N LEU A 147 20.60 -14.69 -43.07
CA LEU A 147 20.44 -13.22 -43.20
C LEU A 147 18.99 -12.74 -43.07
N GLU A 148 18.02 -13.49 -43.61
CA GLU A 148 16.59 -13.17 -43.48
C GLU A 148 16.10 -13.30 -42.04
N LYS A 149 16.58 -14.33 -41.33
CA LYS A 149 16.26 -14.54 -39.91
C LYS A 149 16.78 -13.37 -39.09
N PHE A 150 17.99 -12.90 -39.37
CA PHE A 150 18.58 -11.73 -38.74
C PHE A 150 17.77 -10.45 -39.00
N ARG A 151 17.37 -10.18 -40.24
CA ARG A 151 16.52 -9.02 -40.60
C ARG A 151 15.17 -9.04 -39.87
N ARG A 152 14.56 -10.22 -39.75
CA ARG A 152 13.27 -10.39 -39.07
C ARG A 152 13.37 -10.08 -37.59
N VAL A 153 14.41 -10.56 -36.91
CA VAL A 153 14.65 -10.24 -35.49
C VAL A 153 14.96 -8.75 -35.31
N GLN A 154 15.75 -8.15 -36.20
CA GLN A 154 16.05 -6.71 -36.15
C GLN A 154 14.78 -5.85 -36.29
N SER A 155 13.83 -6.28 -37.13
CA SER A 155 12.54 -5.60 -37.27
C SER A 155 11.67 -5.70 -36.00
N GLN A 156 11.66 -6.86 -35.34
CA GLN A 156 10.93 -7.04 -34.07
C GLN A 156 11.53 -6.21 -32.94
N VAL A 157 12.86 -6.16 -32.83
CA VAL A 157 13.54 -5.31 -31.82
C VAL A 157 13.22 -3.82 -32.04
N LYS A 158 13.12 -3.37 -33.31
CA LYS A 158 12.73 -1.98 -33.62
C LYS A 158 11.29 -1.66 -33.25
N VAL A 159 10.39 -2.64 -33.34
CA VAL A 159 8.97 -2.49 -33.00
C VAL A 159 8.73 -2.59 -31.49
N ALA A 160 9.53 -3.39 -30.78
CA ALA A 160 9.48 -3.54 -29.32
C ALA A 160 10.22 -2.43 -28.55
N LYS A 161 10.70 -1.39 -29.25
CA LYS A 161 11.41 -0.24 -28.69
C LYS A 161 10.42 0.86 -28.30
#